data_AF-A0A6G8Q1S0-F1
#
_entry.id   AF-A0A6G8Q1S0-F1
#
_cell.length_a   1.000
_cell.length_b   1.000
_cell.length_c   1.000
_cell.angle_alpha   90.00
_cell.angle_beta   90.00
_cell.angle_gamma   90.00
#
_symmetry.space_group_name_H-M   'P 1'
#
loop_
_entity.id
_entity.type
_entity.pdbx_description
1 polymer ?
#
loop_
_entity_poly.entity_id
_entity_poly.type
_entity_poly.pdbx_seq_one_letter_code
_entity_poly.pdbx_strand_id
1 'polypeptide(L)' 'MSTQHGENNRSIDRDRLLKRMSDARESGDGKQVQGALEEAKRWLSDNHVGDNSVRDAQFRLLRAFPPLR' A
#
# COMPACT_ATOMS: atom_id res chain seq x y z
N MET A 1 22.69 11.20 18.16
CA MET A 1 21.32 10.73 18.51
C MET A 1 20.33 11.38 17.54
N SER A 2 20.06 10.79 16.38
CA SER A 2 19.12 11.36 15.40
C SER A 2 18.60 10.29 14.43
N THR A 3 17.66 9.44 14.85
CA THR A 3 16.94 8.56 13.89
C THR A 3 15.42 8.48 14.11
N GLN A 4 14.87 9.05 15.18
CA GLN A 4 13.44 8.93 15.48
C GLN A 4 12.52 9.66 14.47
N HIS A 5 13.00 10.72 13.80
CA HIS A 5 12.15 11.50 12.89
C HIS A 5 11.88 10.78 11.55
N GLY A 6 12.83 9.98 11.06
CA GLY A 6 12.69 9.25 9.79
C GLY A 6 11.81 8.00 9.90
N GLU A 7 11.88 7.30 11.03
CA GLU A 7 11.06 6.10 11.28
C GLU A 7 9.58 6.45 11.51
N ASN A 8 9.31 7.59 12.14
CA ASN A 8 7.94 8.03 12.40
C ASN A 8 7.23 8.45 11.11
N ASN A 9 7.93 9.16 10.21
CA ASN A 9 7.37 9.53 8.92
C ASN A 9 7.03 8.30 8.05
N ARG A 10 7.93 7.31 8.02
CA ARG A 10 7.68 6.03 7.31
C ARG A 10 6.49 5.27 7.89
N SER A 11 6.31 5.30 9.21
CA SER A 11 5.17 4.63 9.84
C SER A 11 3.83 5.28 9.49
N ILE A 12 3.81 6.62 9.39
CA ILE A 12 2.63 7.39 8.96
C ILE A 12 2.31 7.13 7.48
N ASP A 13 3.32 7.15 6.60
CA ASP A 13 3.13 6.85 5.18
C ASP A 13 2.65 5.41 4.95
N ARG A 14 3.17 4.45 5.72
CA ARG A 14 2.71 3.06 5.71
C ARG A 14 1.24 2.94 6.11
N ASP A 15 0.85 3.54 7.23
CA ASP A 15 -0.53 3.46 7.73
C ASP A 15 -1.52 4.11 6.75
N ARG A 16 -1.12 5.26 6.18
CA ARG A 16 -1.87 5.95 5.12
C ARG A 16 -2.06 5.06 3.89
N LEU A 17 -1.01 4.35 3.46
CA LEU A 17 -1.08 3.42 2.32
C LEU A 17 -2.03 2.25 2.60
N LEU A 18 -1.94 1.63 3.78
CA LEU A 18 -2.82 0.53 4.19
C LEU A 18 -4.28 0.98 4.26
N LYS A 19 -4.54 2.18 4.79
CA LYS A 19 -5.87 2.77 4.82
C LYS A 19 -6.40 3.00 3.40
N ARG A 20 -5.56 3.53 2.50
CA ARG A 20 -5.94 3.78 1.11
C ARG A 20 -6.29 2.49 0.36
N MET A 21 -5.54 1.41 0.57
CA MET A 21 -5.88 0.10 0.01
C MET A 21 -7.20 -0.44 0.53
N SER A 22 -7.50 -0.21 1.81
CA SER A 22 -8.75 -0.64 2.43
C SER A 22 -9.93 0.14 1.88
N ASP A 23 -9.81 1.46 1.79
CA ASP A 23 -10.82 2.34 1.21
C ASP A 23 -11.07 2.02 -0.28
N ALA A 24 -10.00 1.80 -1.05
CA ALA A 24 -10.10 1.38 -2.44
C ALA A 24 -10.82 0.03 -2.59
N ARG A 25 -10.57 -0.89 -1.67
CA ARG A 25 -11.25 -2.19 -1.65
C ARG A 25 -12.74 -2.06 -1.36
N GLU A 26 -13.10 -1.20 -0.40
CA GLU A 26 -14.50 -0.97 0.00
C GLU A 26 -15.27 -0.18 -1.07
N SER A 27 -14.63 0.82 -1.69
CA SER A 27 -15.23 1.61 -2.75
C SER A 27 -15.47 0.78 -4.02
N GLY A 28 -14.58 -0.15 -4.35
CA GLY A 28 -14.61 -0.92 -5.59
C GLY A 28 -14.36 -0.11 -6.86
N ASP A 29 -13.94 1.16 -6.72
CA ASP A 29 -13.57 2.01 -7.84
C ASP A 29 -12.23 1.56 -8.43
N GLY A 30 -12.24 1.18 -9.72
CA GLY A 30 -11.06 0.67 -10.41
C GLY A 30 -9.88 1.65 -10.43
N LYS A 31 -10.12 2.97 -10.44
CA LYS A 31 -9.04 3.97 -10.41
C LYS A 31 -8.43 4.07 -9.03
N GLN A 32 -9.24 4.02 -7.97
CA GLN A 32 -8.76 4.00 -6.59
C GLN A 32 -7.94 2.73 -6.31
N VAL A 33 -8.45 1.59 -6.77
CA VAL A 33 -7.76 0.30 -6.66
C VAL A 33 -6.43 0.33 -7.40
N GLN A 34 -6.41 0.77 -8.66
CA GLN A 34 -5.18 0.85 -9.44
C GLN A 34 -4.18 1.81 -8.78
N GLY A 35 -4.62 3.00 -8.37
CA GLY A 35 -3.76 3.97 -7.69
C GLY A 35 -3.16 3.43 -6.39
N ALA A 36 -3.96 2.70 -5.59
CA ALA A 36 -3.47 2.06 -4.37
C ALA A 36 -2.46 0.94 -4.67
N LEU A 37 -2.66 0.15 -5.74
CA LEU A 37 -1.72 -0.89 -6.17
C LEU A 37 -0.40 -0.32 -6.70
N GLU A 38 -0.44 0.80 -7.44
CA GLU A 38 0.76 1.48 -7.92
C GLU A 38 1.58 2.06 -6.76
N GLU A 39 0.91 2.68 -5.79
CA GLU A 39 1.54 3.21 -4.58
C GLU A 39 2.15 2.08 -3.72
N ALA A 40 1.46 0.94 -3.62
CA ALA A 40 1.98 -0.28 -2.98
C ALA A 40 3.27 -0.78 -3.63
N LYS A 41 3.27 -0.87 -4.96
CA LYS A 41 4.40 -1.36 -5.73
C LYS A 41 5.59 -0.42 -5.56
N ARG A 42 5.34 0.90 -5.53
CA ARG A 42 6.38 1.90 -5.28
C ARG A 42 6.96 1.76 -3.88
N TRP A 43 6.12 1.61 -2.86
CA TRP A 43 6.55 1.37 -1.48
C TRP A 43 7.48 0.14 -1.39
N LEU A 44 7.02 -1.01 -1.90
CA LEU A 44 7.80 -2.25 -1.86
C LEU A 44 9.11 -2.17 -2.67
N SER A 45 9.14 -1.32 -3.72
CA SER A 45 10.36 -1.07 -4.51
C SER A 45 11.33 -0.11 -3.82
N ASP A 46 10.85 0.81 -2.99
CA ASP A 46 11.64 1.85 -2.29
C ASP A 46 12.26 1.29 -1.00
N ASN A 47 12.98 0.17 -1.09
CA ASN A 47 13.68 -0.47 0.04
C ASN A 47 12.77 -1.00 1.17
N HIS A 48 11.45 -1.08 0.97
CA HIS A 48 10.47 -1.65 1.91
C HIS A 48 9.96 -3.04 1.49
N VAL A 49 10.75 -3.83 0.75
CA VAL A 49 10.37 -5.16 0.27
C VAL A 49 9.96 -6.14 1.39
N GLY A 50 10.44 -5.90 2.61
CA GLY A 50 10.11 -6.68 3.82
C GLY A 50 8.80 -6.28 4.50
N ASP A 51 8.05 -5.30 3.99
CA ASP A 51 6.81 -4.85 4.60
C ASP A 51 5.63 -5.80 4.30
N ASN A 52 5.53 -6.84 5.12
CA ASN A 52 4.55 -7.91 4.95
C ASN A 52 3.10 -7.41 4.97
N SER A 53 2.77 -6.35 5.72
CA SER A 53 1.39 -5.85 5.75
C SER A 53 1.00 -5.16 4.46
N VAL A 54 1.89 -4.35 3.88
CA VAL A 54 1.64 -3.72 2.57
C VAL A 54 1.53 -4.77 1.48
N ARG A 55 2.37 -5.81 1.54
CA ARG A 55 2.35 -6.93 0.61
C ARG A 55 1.07 -7.77 0.72
N ASP A 56 0.62 -8.06 1.93
CA ASP A 56 -0.63 -8.78 2.19
C ASP A 56 -1.85 -7.96 1.72
N ALA A 57 -1.87 -6.66 2.02
CA ALA A 57 -2.93 -5.76 1.58
C ALA A 57 -2.97 -5.63 0.04
N GLN A 58 -1.80 -5.48 -0.61
CA GLN A 58 -1.70 -5.51 -2.08
C GLN A 58 -2.24 -6.82 -2.66
N PHE A 59 -1.90 -7.97 -2.06
CA PHE A 59 -2.37 -9.27 -2.52
C PHE A 59 -3.89 -9.43 -2.38
N ARG A 60 -4.46 -9.01 -1.24
CA ARG A 60 -5.92 -9.01 -1.02
C ARG A 60 -6.64 -8.13 -2.03
N LEU A 61 -6.07 -6.97 -2.34
CA LEU A 61 -6.63 -6.02 -3.30
C LEU A 61 -6.60 -6.59 -4.73
N LEU A 62 -5.47 -7.17 -5.15
CA LEU A 62 -5.34 -7.88 -6.45
C LEU A 62 -6.30 -9.07 -6.56
N ARG A 63 -6.53 -9.79 -5.47
CA ARG A 63 -7.48 -10.92 -5.44
C ARG A 63 -8.93 -10.45 -5.57
N ALA A 64 -9.27 -9.31 -4.97
CA ALA A 64 -10.61 -8.73 -5.06
C ALA A 64 -10.87 -8.07 -6.42
N PHE A 65 -9.83 -7.47 -7.02
CA PHE A 65 -9.89 -6.76 -8.29
C PHE A 65 -8.78 -7.27 -9.21
N PRO A 66 -8.98 -8.42 -9.86
CA PRO A 66 -7.99 -8.94 -10.80
C PRO A 66 -7.81 -7.94 -11.95
N PRO A 67 -6.56 -7.67 -12.38
CA PRO A 67 -6.36 -6.88 -13.58
C PRO A 67 -7.06 -7.60 -14.75
N LEU A 68 -7.94 -6.87 -15.44
CA LEU A 68 -8.53 -7.33 -16.69
C LEU A 68 -7.37 -7.62 -17.66
N ARG A 69 -7.19 -8.90 -18.00
CA ARG A 69 -6.17 -9.38 -18.93
C ARG A 69 -6.45 -8.94 -20.35
#